data_AF-A0A2V5VBG9-F1
#
_entry.id   AF-A0A2V5VBG9-F1
#
_cell.length_a   1.000
_cell.length_b   1.000
_cell.length_c   1.000
_cell.angle_alpha   90.00
_cell.angle_beta   90.00
_cell.angle_gamma   90.00
#
_symmetry.space_group_name_H-M   'P 1'
#
loop_
_entity.id
_entity.type
_entity.pdbx_description
1 polymer ?
#
loop_
_entity_poly.entity_id
_entity_poly.type
_entity_poly.pdbx_seq_one_letter_code
_entity_poly.pdbx_strand_id
1 'polypeptide(L)'
;MWRSLAALLLLGSPALAQGNATAYEALRVVARQSGRGVLNHIVSITGVQGDPQPEKWKIILEDPGARSARELEVADGRIASEETSGRSVTGSTEGAMIDMARLNLDSTGAYAVASHTAEASHARFATVDYTLRTDERGEPIWIVTLLNKSSRPVGTIYIGATRGTVTRTEGMFAGATMEDVETDYDRGDEEGVIGSVKTRIKHAFHRTQEEARGMFERVKRSFSDFINRE
;
A
#
# COMPACT_ATOMS: atom_id res chain seq x y z
N MET A 1 -25.23 2.45 61.38
CA MET A 1 -24.18 2.96 60.48
C MET A 1 -23.60 1.79 59.71
N TRP A 2 -23.96 1.60 58.43
CA TRP A 2 -23.09 0.99 57.41
C TRP A 2 -23.80 1.13 56.06
N ARG A 3 -23.37 2.10 55.25
CA ARG A 3 -23.79 2.23 53.85
C ARG A 3 -22.77 1.45 53.04
N SER A 4 -23.15 0.28 52.53
CA SER A 4 -22.33 -0.46 51.57
C SER A 4 -22.53 0.17 50.20
N LEU A 5 -21.51 0.89 49.75
CA LEU A 5 -21.42 1.47 48.42
C LEU A 5 -20.74 0.43 47.53
N ALA A 6 -21.51 -0.34 46.77
CA ALA A 6 -20.99 -1.26 45.78
C ALA A 6 -20.48 -0.45 44.59
N ALA A 7 -19.16 -0.29 44.49
CA ALA A 7 -18.50 0.31 43.34
C ALA A 7 -18.61 -0.64 42.14
N LEU A 8 -19.43 -0.25 41.17
CA LEU A 8 -19.54 -0.89 39.87
C LEU A 8 -18.29 -0.50 39.05
N LEU A 9 -17.28 -1.37 39.05
CA LEU A 9 -16.13 -1.26 38.15
C LEU A 9 -16.60 -1.57 36.72
N LEU A 10 -16.85 -0.50 35.95
CA LEU A 10 -16.96 -0.55 34.50
C LEU A 10 -15.63 -1.05 33.94
N LEU A 11 -15.57 -2.34 33.60
CA LEU A 11 -14.55 -2.89 32.70
C LEU A 11 -14.78 -2.28 31.32
N GLY A 12 -14.16 -1.13 31.07
CA GLY A 12 -14.02 -0.60 29.72
C GLY A 12 -13.11 -1.54 28.94
N SER A 13 -13.68 -2.40 28.09
CA SER A 13 -12.91 -3.09 27.06
C SER A 13 -12.20 -2.01 26.23
N PRO A 14 -10.87 -2.02 26.10
CA PRO A 14 -10.25 -1.21 25.08
C PRO A 14 -10.76 -1.79 23.75
N ALA A 15 -11.63 -1.05 23.07
CA ALA A 15 -11.82 -1.24 21.65
C ALA A 15 -10.46 -0.91 21.03
N LEU A 16 -9.59 -1.91 20.93
CA LEU A 16 -8.43 -1.84 20.05
C LEU A 16 -9.00 -1.44 18.70
N ALA A 17 -8.59 -0.27 18.19
CA ALA A 17 -8.93 0.17 16.86
C ALA A 17 -8.69 -1.02 15.92
N GLN A 18 -9.78 -1.66 15.47
CA GLN A 18 -9.70 -2.67 14.42
C GLN A 18 -9.35 -1.88 13.16
N GLY A 19 -8.05 -1.69 12.92
CA GLY A 19 -7.58 -1.11 11.68
C GLY A 19 -8.07 -1.99 10.52
N ASN A 20 -8.32 -1.36 9.37
CA ASN A 20 -8.73 -2.11 8.19
C ASN A 20 -7.69 -3.19 7.86
N ALA A 21 -8.18 -4.32 7.33
CA ALA A 21 -7.32 -5.45 7.00
C ALA A 21 -6.24 -5.07 5.97
N THR A 22 -5.08 -5.68 6.10
CA THR A 22 -4.00 -5.63 5.11
C THR A 22 -4.32 -6.49 3.88
N ALA A 23 -3.56 -6.30 2.81
CA ALA A 23 -3.71 -7.11 1.60
C ALA A 23 -3.46 -8.60 1.90
N TYR A 24 -2.44 -8.94 2.71
CA TYR A 24 -2.17 -10.34 3.05
C TYR A 24 -3.24 -10.95 3.95
N GLU A 25 -3.83 -10.16 4.85
CA GLU A 25 -5.00 -10.63 5.61
C GLU A 25 -6.19 -10.92 4.69
N ALA A 26 -6.43 -10.07 3.69
CA ALA A 26 -7.45 -10.34 2.68
C ALA A 26 -7.15 -11.61 1.88
N LEU A 27 -5.89 -11.85 1.49
CA LEU A 27 -5.46 -13.10 0.85
C LEU A 27 -5.69 -14.32 1.73
N ARG A 28 -5.42 -14.22 3.04
CA ARG A 28 -5.72 -15.31 3.98
C ARG A 28 -7.22 -15.60 4.06
N VAL A 29 -8.06 -14.58 3.98
CA VAL A 29 -9.52 -14.76 3.92
C VAL A 29 -9.90 -15.55 2.67
N VAL A 30 -9.39 -15.16 1.50
CA VAL A 30 -9.62 -15.90 0.24
C VAL A 30 -9.15 -17.34 0.33
N ALA A 31 -7.93 -17.56 0.84
CA ALA A 31 -7.37 -18.91 0.98
C ALA A 31 -8.19 -19.81 1.92
N ARG A 32 -8.78 -19.23 2.98
CA ARG A 32 -9.64 -19.95 3.93
C ARG A 32 -11.02 -20.26 3.37
N GLN A 33 -11.63 -19.34 2.62
CA GLN A 33 -13.02 -19.47 2.15
C GLN A 33 -13.14 -20.14 0.78
N SER A 34 -12.21 -19.88 -0.13
CA SER A 34 -12.23 -20.40 -1.52
C SER A 34 -11.17 -21.49 -1.77
N GLY A 35 -10.34 -21.80 -0.77
CA GLY A 35 -9.28 -22.81 -0.84
C GLY A 35 -7.94 -22.24 -1.28
N ARG A 36 -6.84 -22.87 -0.82
CA ARG A 36 -5.47 -22.38 -1.05
C ARG A 36 -5.05 -22.36 -2.53
N GLY A 37 -5.62 -23.22 -3.36
CA GLY A 37 -5.30 -23.29 -4.79
C GLY A 37 -5.63 -22.01 -5.55
N VAL A 38 -6.62 -21.23 -5.08
CA VAL A 38 -7.02 -19.95 -5.68
C VAL A 38 -5.89 -18.93 -5.66
N LEU A 39 -4.97 -19.00 -4.69
CA LEU A 39 -3.86 -18.04 -4.59
C LEU A 39 -2.89 -18.12 -5.77
N ASN A 40 -2.82 -19.27 -6.46
CA ASN A 40 -1.96 -19.46 -7.63
C ASN A 40 -2.48 -18.77 -8.89
N HIS A 41 -3.71 -18.24 -8.82
CA HIS A 41 -4.43 -17.67 -9.95
C HIS A 41 -4.62 -16.16 -9.84
N ILE A 42 -4.01 -15.53 -8.83
CA ILE A 42 -4.17 -14.10 -8.58
C ILE A 42 -3.37 -13.32 -9.63
N VAL A 43 -4.04 -12.38 -10.29
CA VAL A 43 -3.46 -11.46 -11.28
C VAL A 43 -3.15 -10.11 -10.65
N SER A 44 -4.05 -9.61 -9.81
CA SER A 44 -3.85 -8.32 -9.13
C SER A 44 -4.61 -8.22 -7.83
N ILE A 45 -4.11 -7.38 -6.93
CA ILE A 45 -4.78 -6.98 -5.70
C ILE A 45 -4.82 -5.46 -5.66
N THR A 46 -6.01 -4.90 -5.45
CA THR A 46 -6.24 -3.45 -5.49
C THR A 46 -6.98 -3.02 -4.23
N GLY A 47 -6.62 -1.85 -3.71
CA GLY A 47 -7.31 -1.26 -2.57
C GLY A 47 -7.26 0.25 -2.71
N VAL A 48 -8.38 0.94 -2.49
CA VAL A 48 -8.51 2.36 -2.78
C VAL A 48 -8.78 3.16 -1.51
N GLN A 49 -8.35 4.42 -1.50
CA GLN A 49 -8.57 5.38 -0.43
C GLN A 49 -8.14 4.88 0.95
N GLY A 50 -7.01 4.17 1.03
CA GLY A 50 -6.46 3.69 2.29
C GLY A 50 -5.84 4.80 3.13
N ASP A 51 -6.09 4.76 4.44
CA ASP A 51 -5.40 5.57 5.45
C ASP A 51 -5.27 4.80 6.79
N PRO A 52 -4.19 4.02 6.99
CA PRO A 52 -3.23 3.57 5.97
C PRO A 52 -3.79 2.43 5.12
N GLN A 53 -4.75 1.65 5.62
CA GLN A 53 -5.30 0.49 4.90
C GLN A 53 -6.70 0.82 4.33
N PRO A 54 -7.04 0.35 3.12
CA PRO A 54 -8.35 0.55 2.52
C PRO A 54 -9.40 -0.27 3.26
N GLU A 55 -10.66 0.18 3.24
CA GLU A 55 -11.76 -0.57 3.85
C GLU A 55 -11.98 -1.93 3.17
N LYS A 56 -11.66 -2.00 1.88
CA LYS A 56 -11.91 -3.17 1.04
C LYS A 56 -10.75 -3.46 0.10
N TRP A 57 -10.55 -4.74 -0.17
CA TRP A 57 -9.60 -5.24 -1.14
C TRP A 57 -10.32 -5.91 -2.30
N LYS A 58 -10.03 -5.48 -3.52
CA LYS A 58 -10.44 -6.13 -4.76
C LYS A 58 -9.32 -7.06 -5.23
N ILE A 59 -9.64 -8.32 -5.48
CA ILE A 59 -8.71 -9.35 -5.93
C ILE A 59 -9.20 -9.89 -7.26
N ILE A 60 -8.33 -9.83 -8.27
CA ILE A 60 -8.62 -10.37 -9.60
C ILE A 60 -7.92 -11.71 -9.75
N LEU A 61 -8.69 -12.71 -10.16
CA LEU A 61 -8.27 -14.08 -10.40
C LEU A 61 -8.45 -14.42 -11.87
N GLU A 62 -7.45 -15.04 -12.49
CA GLU A 62 -7.61 -15.67 -13.79
C GLU A 62 -8.09 -17.11 -13.63
N ASP A 63 -9.11 -17.51 -14.36
CA ASP A 63 -9.53 -18.91 -14.39
C ASP A 63 -8.82 -19.61 -15.56
N PRO A 64 -7.86 -20.51 -15.33
CA PRO A 64 -7.17 -21.21 -16.41
C PRO A 64 -8.12 -22.10 -17.26
N GLY A 65 -9.32 -22.42 -16.75
CA GLY A 65 -10.35 -23.17 -17.47
C GLY A 65 -11.41 -22.31 -18.17
N ALA A 66 -11.48 -21.00 -17.88
CA ALA A 66 -12.50 -20.11 -18.41
C ALA A 66 -11.89 -18.82 -18.98
N ARG A 67 -12.39 -18.32 -20.11
CA ARG A 67 -11.94 -17.05 -20.72
C ARG A 67 -12.33 -15.79 -19.91
N SER A 68 -12.71 -15.94 -18.65
CA SER A 68 -13.27 -14.89 -17.79
C SER A 68 -12.46 -14.78 -16.51
N ALA A 69 -12.11 -13.56 -16.13
CA ALA A 69 -11.53 -13.27 -14.84
C ALA A 69 -12.64 -13.27 -13.76
N ARG A 70 -12.31 -13.76 -12.57
CA ARG A 70 -13.15 -13.63 -11.37
C ARG A 70 -12.65 -12.48 -10.51
N GLU A 71 -13.59 -11.72 -9.98
CA GLU A 71 -13.33 -10.59 -9.10
C GLU A 71 -13.90 -10.90 -7.73
N LEU A 72 -13.06 -10.81 -6.71
CA LEU A 72 -13.46 -10.96 -5.31
C LEU A 72 -13.28 -9.62 -4.59
N GLU A 73 -14.30 -9.19 -3.86
CA GLU A 73 -14.18 -8.10 -2.88
C GLU A 73 -14.07 -8.70 -1.48
N VAL A 74 -13.04 -8.31 -0.73
CA VAL A 74 -12.81 -8.74 0.65
C VAL A 74 -12.91 -7.53 1.57
N ALA A 75 -13.80 -7.63 2.54
CA ALA A 75 -14.06 -6.61 3.55
C ALA A 75 -14.47 -7.28 4.86
N ASP A 76 -14.23 -6.63 6.01
CA ASP A 76 -14.65 -7.13 7.33
C ASP A 76 -14.25 -8.59 7.62
N GLY A 77 -13.08 -9.01 7.13
CA GLY A 77 -12.57 -10.38 7.33
C GLY A 77 -13.29 -11.49 6.55
N ARG A 78 -14.09 -11.14 5.53
CA ARG A 78 -14.82 -12.11 4.68
C ARG A 78 -14.83 -11.68 3.21
N ILE A 79 -15.14 -12.62 2.31
CA ILE A 79 -15.47 -12.28 0.92
C ILE A 79 -16.86 -11.64 0.93
N ALA A 80 -16.92 -10.35 0.60
CA ALA A 80 -18.13 -9.53 0.57
C ALA A 80 -18.91 -9.71 -0.74
N SER A 81 -18.20 -9.89 -1.87
CA SER A 81 -18.80 -10.21 -3.16
C SER A 81 -17.85 -11.03 -4.03
N GLU A 82 -18.43 -11.80 -4.95
CA GLU A 82 -17.74 -12.50 -6.04
C GLU A 82 -18.49 -12.24 -7.34
N GLU A 83 -17.81 -11.69 -8.33
CA GLU A 83 -18.36 -11.42 -9.66
C GLU A 83 -17.51 -12.12 -10.74
N THR A 84 -18.18 -12.71 -11.74
CA THR A 84 -17.49 -13.25 -12.92
C THR A 84 -17.53 -12.20 -14.02
N SER A 85 -16.38 -11.61 -14.33
CA SER A 85 -16.29 -10.62 -15.40
C SER A 85 -16.29 -11.32 -16.76
N GLY A 86 -17.40 -11.19 -17.50
CA GLY A 86 -17.52 -11.66 -18.89
C GLY A 86 -16.77 -10.80 -19.92
N ARG A 87 -16.15 -9.70 -19.49
CA ARG A 87 -15.37 -8.80 -20.34
C ARG A 87 -13.93 -8.85 -19.87
N SER A 88 -13.05 -9.41 -20.71
CA SER A 88 -11.61 -9.26 -20.59
C SER A 88 -11.32 -7.79 -20.26
N VAL A 89 -10.71 -7.56 -19.10
CA VAL A 89 -10.39 -6.23 -18.57
C VAL A 89 -9.64 -5.49 -19.68
N THR A 90 -10.35 -4.59 -20.38
CA THR A 90 -9.83 -3.85 -21.53
C THR A 90 -8.79 -2.87 -21.02
N GLY A 91 -7.55 -3.34 -21.04
CA GLY A 91 -6.35 -2.70 -20.51
C GLY A 91 -5.28 -3.77 -20.28
N SER A 92 -4.91 -4.49 -21.35
CA SER A 92 -3.75 -5.39 -21.45
C SER A 92 -3.34 -6.08 -20.14
N THR A 93 -4.09 -7.10 -19.74
CA THR A 93 -3.64 -8.10 -18.77
C THR A 93 -3.72 -9.46 -19.43
N GLU A 94 -2.83 -9.70 -20.39
CA GLU A 94 -2.11 -10.97 -20.40
C GLU A 94 -1.17 -10.91 -19.18
N GLY A 95 -1.78 -10.90 -17.99
CA GLY A 95 -1.20 -10.37 -16.76
C GLY A 95 -0.68 -11.52 -15.94
N ALA A 96 0.62 -11.78 -16.06
CA ALA A 96 1.29 -12.89 -15.39
C ALA A 96 0.82 -13.05 -13.93
N MET A 97 0.33 -14.25 -13.60
CA MET A 97 -0.06 -14.61 -12.24
C MET A 97 1.02 -14.19 -11.26
N ILE A 98 0.62 -13.56 -10.16
CA ILE A 98 1.54 -13.13 -9.12
C ILE A 98 2.08 -14.38 -8.42
N ASP A 99 3.39 -14.56 -8.43
CA ASP A 99 4.04 -15.61 -7.65
C ASP A 99 4.00 -15.26 -6.16
N MET A 100 3.03 -15.83 -5.46
CA MET A 100 2.80 -15.65 -4.03
C MET A 100 4.03 -16.04 -3.18
N ALA A 101 4.86 -16.98 -3.64
CA ALA A 101 6.02 -17.44 -2.88
C ALA A 101 7.14 -16.38 -2.80
N ARG A 102 7.08 -15.35 -3.64
CA ARG A 102 8.08 -14.27 -3.72
C ARG A 102 7.67 -13.03 -2.92
N LEU A 103 6.42 -12.99 -2.45
CA LEU A 103 5.84 -11.87 -1.72
C LEU A 103 6.39 -11.81 -0.29
N ASN A 104 7.12 -10.73 0.02
CA ASN A 104 7.67 -10.49 1.36
C ASN A 104 7.25 -9.13 1.96
N LEU A 105 6.61 -8.27 1.17
CA LEU A 105 6.15 -6.94 1.55
C LEU A 105 4.64 -6.86 1.43
N ASP A 106 3.97 -6.70 2.56
CA ASP A 106 2.53 -6.45 2.63
C ASP A 106 2.20 -4.95 2.42
N SER A 107 0.93 -4.62 2.29
CA SER A 107 0.43 -3.25 2.07
C SER A 107 0.83 -2.28 3.19
N THR A 108 0.96 -2.74 4.44
CA THR A 108 1.51 -1.92 5.54
C THR A 108 2.96 -1.53 5.31
N GLY A 109 3.78 -2.45 4.80
CA GLY A 109 5.17 -2.15 4.44
C GLY A 109 5.26 -1.23 3.23
N ALA A 110 4.43 -1.45 2.23
CA ALA A 110 4.33 -0.58 1.06
C ALA A 110 3.92 0.86 1.45
N TYR A 111 2.95 1.01 2.36
CA TYR A 111 2.57 2.31 2.94
C TYR A 111 3.73 3.00 3.60
N ALA A 112 4.45 2.31 4.50
CA ALA A 112 5.56 2.90 5.24
C ALA A 112 6.66 3.43 4.30
N VAL A 113 6.99 2.67 3.25
CA VAL A 113 7.94 3.10 2.23
C VAL A 113 7.41 4.30 1.44
N ALA A 114 6.14 4.28 1.05
CA ALA A 114 5.53 5.35 0.27
C ALA A 114 5.41 6.66 1.06
N SER A 115 4.92 6.58 2.31
CA SER A 115 4.82 7.70 3.25
C SER A 115 6.19 8.33 3.52
N HIS A 116 7.21 7.53 3.82
CA HIS A 116 8.57 8.04 4.02
C HIS A 116 9.14 8.71 2.76
N THR A 117 8.87 8.15 1.58
CA THR A 117 9.30 8.73 0.30
C THR A 117 8.60 10.07 0.05
N ALA A 118 7.33 10.20 0.40
CA ALA A 118 6.56 11.43 0.31
C ALA A 118 7.11 12.51 1.25
N GLU A 119 7.37 12.15 2.52
CA GLU A 119 7.98 13.04 3.52
C GLU A 119 9.34 13.56 3.04
N ALA A 120 10.22 12.66 2.57
CA ALA A 120 11.53 13.04 2.03
C ALA A 120 11.42 13.96 0.80
N SER A 121 10.30 13.87 0.06
CA SER A 121 10.01 14.70 -1.11
C SER A 121 9.15 15.94 -0.79
N HIS A 122 8.84 16.18 0.50
CA HIS A 122 7.94 17.25 0.96
C HIS A 122 6.54 17.21 0.32
N ALA A 123 6.11 16.03 -0.14
CA ALA A 123 4.81 15.80 -0.73
C ALA A 123 3.79 15.45 0.35
N ARG A 124 2.73 16.26 0.46
CA ARG A 124 1.60 15.98 1.36
C ARG A 124 0.54 15.17 0.63
N PHE A 125 0.01 14.15 1.29
CA PHE A 125 -1.10 13.34 0.79
C PHE A 125 -2.10 13.08 1.93
N ALA A 126 -3.29 12.63 1.57
CA ALA A 126 -4.40 12.34 2.48
C ALA A 126 -4.71 10.83 2.53
N THR A 127 -4.76 10.18 1.37
CA THR A 127 -5.04 8.75 1.26
C THR A 127 -4.13 8.11 0.21
N VAL A 128 -4.15 6.78 0.15
CA VAL A 128 -3.36 6.03 -0.84
C VAL A 128 -4.20 4.98 -1.56
N ASP A 129 -3.92 4.81 -2.84
CA ASP A 129 -4.41 3.68 -3.62
C ASP A 129 -3.26 2.68 -3.81
N TYR A 130 -3.58 1.41 -3.65
CA TYR A 130 -2.67 0.29 -3.77
C TYR A 130 -3.01 -0.55 -5.00
N THR A 131 -1.99 -1.01 -5.70
CA THR A 131 -2.09 -2.09 -6.67
C THR A 131 -0.88 -3.01 -6.54
N LEU A 132 -1.09 -4.28 -6.23
CA LEU A 132 -0.09 -5.33 -6.39
C LEU A 132 -0.36 -6.04 -7.71
N ARG A 133 0.66 -6.14 -8.56
CA ARG A 133 0.63 -6.91 -9.80
C ARG A 133 2.02 -7.39 -10.17
N THR A 134 2.12 -8.17 -11.23
CA THR A 134 3.38 -8.56 -11.83
C THR A 134 3.83 -7.52 -12.86
N ASP A 135 5.12 -7.16 -12.87
CA ASP A 135 5.70 -6.31 -13.91
C ASP A 135 6.07 -7.11 -15.18
N GLU A 136 6.61 -6.44 -16.19
CA GLU A 136 7.02 -7.06 -17.46
C GLU A 136 8.10 -8.15 -17.29
N ARG A 137 8.79 -8.20 -16.15
CA ARG A 137 9.86 -9.16 -15.85
C ARG A 137 9.37 -10.34 -15.03
N GLY A 138 8.09 -10.41 -14.71
CA GLY A 138 7.57 -11.44 -13.80
C GLY A 138 7.81 -11.12 -12.32
N GLU A 139 8.20 -9.89 -11.97
CA GLU A 139 8.46 -9.50 -10.58
C GLU A 139 7.20 -8.89 -9.95
N PRO A 140 6.83 -9.31 -8.72
CA PRO A 140 5.71 -8.70 -8.02
C PRO A 140 6.07 -7.28 -7.58
N ILE A 141 5.21 -6.32 -7.93
CA ILE A 141 5.42 -4.90 -7.68
C ILE A 141 4.17 -4.28 -7.07
N TRP A 142 4.38 -3.55 -5.97
CA TRP A 142 3.41 -2.62 -5.43
C TRP A 142 3.50 -1.30 -6.19
N ILE A 143 2.34 -0.79 -6.59
CA ILE A 143 2.16 0.54 -7.13
C ILE A 143 1.29 1.26 -6.12
N VAL A 144 1.88 2.27 -5.47
CA VAL A 144 1.22 3.07 -4.44
C VAL A 144 1.04 4.48 -4.97
N THR A 145 -0.20 4.86 -5.22
CA THR A 145 -0.57 6.21 -5.66
C THR A 145 -0.99 7.02 -4.45
N LEU A 146 -0.31 8.12 -4.19
CA LEU A 146 -0.64 9.04 -3.11
C LEU A 146 -1.66 10.05 -3.62
N LEU A 147 -2.74 10.25 -2.86
CA LEU A 147 -3.85 11.12 -3.24
C LEU A 147 -3.99 12.29 -2.25
N ASN A 148 -4.33 13.48 -2.72
CA ASN A 148 -4.69 14.60 -1.84
C ASN A 148 -6.15 14.49 -1.36
N LYS A 149 -6.60 15.47 -0.56
CA LYS A 149 -7.98 15.52 -0.02
C LYS A 149 -9.09 15.58 -1.09
N SER A 150 -8.75 15.96 -2.33
CA SER A 150 -9.65 15.97 -3.48
C SER A 150 -9.53 14.71 -4.33
N SER A 151 -8.90 13.65 -3.81
CA SER A 151 -8.62 12.38 -4.52
C SER A 151 -7.80 12.58 -5.80
N ARG A 152 -6.99 13.64 -5.89
CA ARG A 152 -6.08 13.85 -7.03
C ARG A 152 -4.71 13.22 -6.74
N PRO A 153 -4.10 12.50 -7.70
CA PRO A 153 -2.76 11.96 -7.57
C PRO A 153 -1.72 13.06 -7.31
N VAL A 154 -0.98 12.91 -6.22
CA VAL A 154 0.20 13.72 -5.85
C VAL A 154 1.47 13.04 -6.35
N GLY A 155 1.45 11.72 -6.44
CA GLY A 155 2.47 10.95 -7.15
C GLY A 155 2.32 9.45 -6.93
N THR A 156 3.11 8.69 -7.67
CA THR A 156 3.02 7.22 -7.72
C THR A 156 4.38 6.62 -7.45
N ILE A 157 4.44 5.66 -6.54
CA ILE A 157 5.67 5.00 -6.11
C ILE A 157 5.54 3.51 -6.45
N TYR A 158 6.55 3.00 -7.13
CA TYR A 158 6.67 1.59 -7.51
C TYR A 158 7.68 0.92 -6.58
N ILE A 159 7.25 -0.12 -5.87
CA ILE A 159 8.00 -0.79 -4.82
C ILE A 159 8.02 -2.29 -5.10
N GLY A 160 9.20 -2.89 -5.25
CA GLY A 160 9.32 -4.33 -5.42
C GLY A 160 8.82 -5.08 -4.20
N ALA A 161 7.82 -5.95 -4.37
CA ALA A 161 7.16 -6.66 -3.26
C ALA A 161 8.04 -7.75 -2.61
N THR A 162 9.16 -8.10 -3.24
CA THR A 162 10.13 -9.08 -2.72
C THR A 162 11.10 -8.48 -1.70
N ARG A 163 11.48 -7.21 -1.87
CA ARG A 163 12.59 -6.56 -1.14
C ARG A 163 12.28 -5.16 -0.61
N GLY A 164 11.08 -4.62 -0.85
CA GLY A 164 10.72 -3.25 -0.45
C GLY A 164 11.53 -2.17 -1.15
N THR A 165 12.20 -2.47 -2.26
CA THR A 165 13.02 -1.51 -2.98
C THR A 165 12.14 -0.64 -3.88
N VAL A 166 12.24 0.68 -3.72
CA VAL A 166 11.64 1.64 -4.64
C VAL A 166 12.35 1.53 -6.00
N THR A 167 11.62 1.13 -7.04
CA THR A 167 12.15 0.97 -8.40
C THR A 167 11.89 2.20 -9.25
N ARG A 168 10.83 2.96 -8.93
CA ARG A 168 10.42 4.15 -9.67
C ARG A 168 9.55 5.06 -8.81
N THR A 169 9.66 6.36 -9.02
CA THR A 169 8.79 7.40 -8.46
C THR A 169 8.34 8.33 -9.59
N GLU A 170 7.05 8.62 -9.67
CA GLU A 170 6.44 9.49 -10.68
C GLU A 170 5.58 10.56 -9.99
N GLY A 171 5.49 11.77 -10.54
CA GLY A 171 4.62 12.84 -10.02
C GLY A 171 5.06 13.51 -8.71
N MET A 172 5.89 12.85 -7.89
CA MET A 172 6.33 13.27 -6.53
C MET A 172 7.19 14.55 -6.46
N PHE A 173 7.29 15.30 -7.56
CA PHE A 173 8.08 16.54 -7.69
C PHE A 173 7.21 17.80 -7.86
N ALA A 174 5.88 17.68 -7.78
CA ALA A 174 4.96 18.82 -7.79
C ALA A 174 4.78 19.46 -6.39
N GLY A 175 5.81 19.41 -5.53
CA GLY A 175 5.85 20.11 -4.24
C GLY A 175 5.88 21.64 -4.32
N ALA A 176 5.50 22.21 -5.47
CA ALA A 176 5.19 23.63 -5.62
C ALA A 176 4.13 23.77 -6.71
N THR A 177 2.86 23.68 -6.33
CA THR A 177 1.81 24.37 -7.10
C THR A 177 1.86 25.85 -6.72
N MET A 178 1.68 26.78 -7.69
CA MET A 178 1.65 28.25 -7.44
C MET A 178 0.66 28.65 -6.32
N GLU A 179 -0.33 27.80 -6.06
CA GLU A 179 -1.34 27.95 -5.01
C GLU A 179 -0.79 27.76 -3.57
N ASP A 180 0.39 27.14 -3.42
CA ASP A 180 1.13 27.05 -2.14
C ASP A 180 2.17 28.18 -1.97
N VAL A 181 2.31 29.10 -2.95
CA VAL A 181 3.34 30.17 -3.00
C VAL A 181 2.78 31.54 -2.60
N GLU A 182 1.47 31.68 -2.39
CA GLU A 182 0.91 32.94 -1.90
C GLU A 182 1.03 33.04 -0.37
N THR A 183 2.24 33.37 0.11
CA THR A 183 2.54 34.25 1.28
C THR A 183 4.00 34.10 1.71
N ASP A 184 4.94 34.74 1.00
CA ASP A 184 5.81 35.79 1.55
C ASP A 184 6.72 36.29 0.42
N TYR A 185 6.30 37.39 -0.21
CA TYR A 185 7.25 38.20 -0.95
C TYR A 185 8.02 39.02 0.07
N ASP A 186 9.24 38.60 0.41
CA ASP A 186 10.33 39.58 0.49
C ASP A 186 11.74 38.96 0.40
N ARG A 187 12.47 39.48 -0.60
CA ARG A 187 13.93 39.72 -0.63
C ARG A 187 14.87 38.57 -1.07
N GLY A 188 15.35 38.72 -2.30
CA GLY A 188 16.79 38.84 -2.54
C GLY A 188 17.50 37.69 -3.27
N ASP A 189 17.77 37.95 -4.55
CA ASP A 189 19.02 37.70 -5.27
C ASP A 189 19.44 36.28 -5.71
N GLU A 190 19.36 36.15 -7.03
CA GLU A 190 20.18 35.46 -8.03
C GLU A 190 21.38 34.55 -7.67
N GLU A 191 21.45 33.49 -8.49
CA GLU A 191 22.64 32.84 -9.07
C GLU A 191 23.27 31.61 -8.37
N GLY A 192 23.03 30.43 -8.97
CA GLY A 192 23.99 29.32 -8.97
C GLY A 192 23.63 28.02 -8.23
N VAL A 193 22.62 27.24 -8.65
CA VAL A 193 22.27 25.97 -7.96
C VAL A 193 21.92 24.77 -8.88
N ILE A 194 22.20 24.78 -10.20
CA ILE A 194 21.74 23.65 -11.05
C ILE A 194 22.67 22.41 -10.99
N GLY A 195 23.95 22.56 -10.62
CA GLY A 195 24.91 21.44 -10.58
C GLY A 195 24.87 20.56 -9.32
N SER A 196 24.51 21.12 -8.16
CA SER A 196 24.59 20.42 -6.86
C SER A 196 23.34 19.61 -6.51
N VAL A 197 22.21 19.92 -7.14
CA VAL A 197 20.92 19.26 -6.94
C VAL A 197 20.94 17.83 -7.49
N LYS A 198 21.55 17.62 -8.66
CA LYS A 198 21.61 16.28 -9.30
C LYS A 198 22.39 15.25 -8.48
N THR A 199 23.45 15.66 -7.79
CA THR A 199 24.25 14.76 -6.93
C THR A 199 23.57 14.49 -5.59
N ARG A 200 22.90 15.49 -5.00
CA ARG A 200 22.14 15.31 -3.75
C ARG A 200 20.91 14.40 -3.92
N ILE A 201 20.24 14.46 -5.08
CA ILE A 201 19.08 13.61 -5.39
C ILE A 201 19.46 12.12 -5.45
N LYS A 202 20.60 11.78 -6.07
CA LYS A 202 21.09 10.39 -6.08
C LYS A 202 21.42 9.87 -4.67
N HIS A 203 22.02 10.71 -3.83
CA HIS A 203 22.35 10.31 -2.46
C HIS A 203 21.11 10.18 -1.57
N ALA A 204 20.10 11.05 -1.73
CA ALA A 204 18.83 10.93 -1.04
C ALA A 204 18.13 9.61 -1.42
N PHE A 205 18.04 9.29 -2.71
CA PHE A 205 17.38 8.06 -3.19
C PHE A 205 18.02 6.78 -2.65
N HIS A 206 19.35 6.71 -2.57
CA HIS A 206 20.04 5.56 -1.97
C HIS A 206 19.88 5.48 -0.44
N ARG A 207 19.86 6.63 0.26
CA ARG A 207 19.62 6.67 1.71
C ARG A 207 18.19 6.24 2.06
N THR A 208 17.20 6.73 1.31
CA THR A 208 15.79 6.33 1.44
C THR A 208 15.61 4.81 1.29
N GLN A 209 16.42 4.16 0.43
CA GLN A 209 16.37 2.71 0.22
C GLN A 209 16.95 1.90 1.40
N GLU A 210 17.99 2.40 2.08
CA GLU A 210 18.61 1.73 3.23
C GLU A 210 17.76 1.87 4.51
N GLU A 211 17.18 3.05 4.73
CA GLU A 211 16.29 3.32 5.86
C GLU A 211 14.94 2.60 5.71
N ALA A 212 14.39 2.56 4.49
CA ALA A 212 13.22 1.75 4.16
C ALA A 212 13.48 0.25 4.40
N ARG A 213 14.68 -0.26 4.09
CA ARG A 213 15.08 -1.64 4.43
C ARG A 213 15.11 -1.87 5.94
N GLY A 214 15.60 -0.90 6.72
CA GLY A 214 15.60 -0.98 8.18
C GLY A 214 14.19 -1.03 8.80
N MET A 215 13.27 -0.22 8.28
CA MET A 215 11.85 -0.25 8.65
C MET A 215 11.18 -1.58 8.23
N PHE A 216 11.49 -2.05 7.03
CA PHE A 216 11.01 -3.32 6.50
C PHE A 216 11.46 -4.52 7.36
N GLU A 217 12.73 -4.59 7.75
CA GLU A 217 13.21 -5.67 8.62
C GLU A 217 12.54 -5.66 10.00
N ARG A 218 12.17 -4.47 10.50
CA ARG A 218 11.39 -4.34 11.74
C ARG A 218 9.96 -4.88 11.59
N VAL A 219 9.27 -4.53 10.49
CA VAL A 219 7.90 -4.99 10.21
C VAL A 219 7.87 -6.48 9.87
N LYS A 220 8.81 -6.97 9.07
CA LYS A 220 8.98 -8.39 8.74
C LYS A 220 9.19 -9.24 9.98
N ARG A 221 10.01 -8.78 10.93
CA ARG A 221 10.20 -9.44 12.22
C ARG A 221 8.89 -9.51 13.02
N SER A 222 8.20 -8.36 13.15
CA SER A 222 6.90 -8.30 13.82
C SER A 222 5.82 -9.18 13.18
N PHE A 223 5.81 -9.30 11.85
CA PHE A 223 4.84 -10.10 11.13
C PHE A 223 5.16 -11.59 11.17
N SER A 224 6.45 -11.96 11.13
CA SER A 224 6.87 -13.35 11.36
C SER A 224 6.50 -13.81 12.76
N ASP A 225 6.66 -12.94 13.77
CA ASP A 225 6.25 -13.22 15.15
C ASP A 225 4.72 -13.34 15.27
N PHE A 226 3.96 -12.55 14.51
CA PHE A 226 2.50 -12.64 14.47
C PHE A 226 2.00 -13.91 13.77
N ILE A 227 2.64 -14.33 12.68
CA ILE A 227 2.27 -15.52 11.92
C ILE A 227 2.62 -16.83 12.63
N ASN A 228 3.71 -16.83 13.40
CA ASN A 228 4.16 -18.01 14.14
C ASN A 228 3.50 -18.14 15.53
N ARG A 229 2.57 -17.25 15.89
CA ARG A 229 1.79 -17.35 17.12
C ARG A 229 0.49 -18.10 16.82
N GLU A 230 0.49 -19.39 17.14
CA GLU A 230 -0.66 -20.30 17.10
C GLU A 230 -1.86 -19.80 17.91
#